data_AF-A0A2N5Z800-F1
#
_entry.id   AF-A0A2N5Z800-F1
#
_cell.length_a   1.000
_cell.length_b   1.000
_cell.length_c   1.000
_cell.angle_alpha   90.00
_cell.angle_beta   90.00
_cell.angle_gamma   90.00
#
_symmetry.space_group_name_H-M   'P 1'
#
loop_
_entity.id
_entity.type
_entity.pdbx_description
1 polymer ?
#
loop_
_entity_poly.entity_id
_entity_poly.type
_entity_poly.pdbx_seq_one_letter_code
_entity_poly.pdbx_strand_id
1 'polypeptide(L)'
;ISFHANAGWVITQQSYDSDEGVSTALIETIYLQDNIMKVVQPEMVTMFNLNNQTITIISPVKKVYWTGQVADYKKEIKDAMQEAMEEQLKNAREEQKEMIRKMYKGMMESIDNPSKFAGEEPEDYDLQIEKTGDKERIAGRMAHKYSISVNGAIKEEAWLSESDRPHEEFDIGKFYDVFGDFTSQASTSAFYQNHENYIEFAKKGFPLKSINYYGGYESISEVTNLEKENMDASEFNPPADFKKVSLVEIGLEEQE
;
A
#
# COMPACT_ATOMS: atom_id res chain seq x y z
N ILE A 1 11.81 1.83 36.04
CA ILE A 1 11.62 2.00 34.58
C ILE A 1 10.46 1.09 34.21
N SER A 2 9.29 1.66 33.93
CA SER A 2 8.12 0.88 33.51
C SER A 2 8.35 0.51 32.05
N PHE A 3 8.62 -0.77 31.78
CA PHE A 3 8.50 -1.31 30.43
C PHE A 3 7.00 -1.46 30.18
N HIS A 4 6.38 -0.43 29.60
CA HIS A 4 5.15 -0.68 28.85
C HIS A 4 5.57 -1.46 27.62
N ALA A 5 5.46 -2.78 27.70
CA ALA A 5 5.45 -3.62 26.51
C ALA A 5 4.13 -3.28 25.78
N ASN A 6 4.20 -2.34 24.84
CA ASN A 6 3.10 -2.14 23.90
C ASN A 6 3.16 -3.33 22.96
N ALA A 7 2.22 -4.26 23.11
CA ALA A 7 2.06 -5.36 22.19
C ALA A 7 1.48 -4.80 20.88
N GLY A 8 2.30 -4.74 19.83
CA GLY A 8 1.84 -4.42 18.49
C GLY A 8 0.94 -5.52 17.90
N TRP A 9 0.51 -5.32 16.66
CA TRP A 9 -0.33 -6.27 15.94
C TRP A 9 0.43 -7.03 14.87
N VAL A 10 0.14 -8.32 14.77
CA VAL A 10 0.54 -9.20 13.67
C VAL A 10 -0.72 -9.64 12.94
N ILE A 11 -0.77 -9.35 11.65
CA ILE A 11 -1.93 -9.55 10.80
C ILE A 11 -1.50 -10.37 9.59
N THR A 12 -2.01 -11.57 9.43
CA THR A 12 -1.79 -12.35 8.20
C THR A 12 -3.05 -12.26 7.36
N GLN A 13 -2.90 -11.85 6.10
CA GLN A 13 -3.99 -11.79 5.14
C GLN A 13 -3.62 -12.50 3.85
N GLN A 14 -4.66 -12.91 3.13
CA GLN A 14 -4.56 -13.49 1.81
C GLN A 14 -5.42 -12.66 0.85
N SER A 15 -4.88 -12.36 -0.32
CA SER A 15 -5.55 -11.56 -1.36
C SER A 15 -5.56 -12.31 -2.68
N TYR A 16 -6.71 -12.37 -3.36
CA TYR A 16 -6.86 -13.06 -4.64
C TYR A 16 -8.00 -12.44 -5.47
N ASP A 17 -7.93 -12.59 -6.79
CA ASP A 17 -9.02 -12.22 -7.66
C ASP A 17 -10.11 -13.30 -7.66
N SER A 18 -11.37 -12.87 -7.69
CA SER A 18 -12.50 -13.76 -7.44
C SER A 18 -12.65 -14.88 -8.48
N ASP A 19 -12.19 -14.65 -9.70
CA ASP A 19 -12.18 -15.61 -10.81
C ASP A 19 -11.01 -16.61 -10.77
N GLU A 20 -9.87 -16.22 -10.18
CA GLU A 20 -8.74 -17.13 -9.95
C GLU A 20 -8.91 -17.99 -8.68
N GLY A 21 -9.51 -17.39 -7.64
CA GLY A 21 -9.82 -18.04 -6.38
C GLY A 21 -8.63 -18.17 -5.42
N VAL A 22 -8.92 -18.63 -4.19
CA VAL A 22 -7.97 -18.61 -3.06
C VAL A 22 -6.67 -19.41 -3.28
N SER A 23 -6.63 -20.33 -4.24
CA SER A 23 -5.42 -21.10 -4.55
C SER A 23 -4.29 -20.27 -5.15
N THR A 24 -4.59 -19.10 -5.73
CA THR A 24 -3.59 -18.15 -6.26
C THR A 24 -3.28 -17.02 -5.29
N ALA A 25 -3.81 -17.08 -4.06
CA ALA A 25 -3.75 -15.95 -3.15
C ALA A 25 -2.32 -15.53 -2.79
N LEU A 26 -2.07 -14.23 -2.92
CA LEU A 26 -0.91 -13.59 -2.34
C LEU A 26 -1.09 -13.54 -0.83
N ILE A 27 -0.18 -14.17 -0.10
CA ILE A 27 -0.16 -14.13 1.36
C ILE A 27 0.82 -13.05 1.79
N GLU A 28 0.37 -12.18 2.68
CA GLU A 28 1.22 -11.19 3.32
C GLU A 28 1.00 -11.13 4.83
N THR A 29 2.03 -10.66 5.54
CA THR A 29 1.94 -10.39 6.97
C THR A 29 2.27 -8.93 7.25
N ILE A 30 1.35 -8.26 7.92
CA ILE A 30 1.47 -6.88 8.34
C ILE A 30 1.78 -6.84 9.83
N TYR A 31 2.82 -6.11 10.19
CA TYR A 31 3.19 -5.80 11.57
C TYR A 31 2.94 -4.32 11.83
N LEU A 32 2.25 -3.99 12.91
CA LEU A 32 1.95 -2.62 13.33
C LEU A 32 2.43 -2.42 14.77
N GLN A 33 3.37 -1.52 15.00
CA GLN A 33 3.81 -1.16 16.35
C GLN A 33 4.43 0.25 16.34
N ASP A 34 4.10 1.06 17.36
CA ASP A 34 4.73 2.36 17.60
C ASP A 34 4.82 3.25 16.34
N ASN A 35 3.73 3.35 15.57
CA ASN A 35 3.64 4.12 14.31
C ASN A 35 4.57 3.63 13.18
N ILE A 36 4.93 2.35 13.21
CA ILE A 36 5.65 1.66 12.15
C ILE A 36 4.75 0.54 11.61
N MET A 37 4.58 0.53 10.28
CA MET A 37 3.95 -0.56 9.55
C MET A 37 5.02 -1.30 8.75
N LYS A 38 5.07 -2.62 8.86
CA LYS A 38 5.91 -3.50 8.04
C LYS A 38 5.03 -4.50 7.32
N VAL A 39 5.03 -4.46 6.00
CA VAL A 39 4.31 -5.40 5.12
C VAL A 39 5.33 -6.40 4.58
N VAL A 40 5.14 -7.68 4.88
CA VAL A 40 6.01 -8.77 4.43
C VAL A 40 5.28 -9.59 3.38
N GLN A 41 5.78 -9.53 2.16
CA GLN A 41 5.41 -10.38 1.03
C GLN A 41 6.59 -11.31 0.68
N PRO A 42 6.37 -12.38 -0.12
CA PRO A 42 7.43 -13.35 -0.42
C PRO A 42 8.72 -12.75 -1.00
N GLU A 43 8.60 -11.75 -1.87
CA GLU A 43 9.74 -11.18 -2.62
C GLU A 43 10.14 -9.77 -2.17
N MET A 44 9.28 -9.10 -1.39
CA MET A 44 9.45 -7.72 -0.98
C MET A 44 8.96 -7.50 0.44
N VAL A 45 9.71 -6.72 1.20
CA VAL A 45 9.25 -6.18 2.49
C VAL A 45 9.26 -4.66 2.39
N THR A 46 8.13 -4.05 2.71
CA THR A 46 7.98 -2.59 2.73
C THR A 46 7.68 -2.15 4.15
N MET A 47 8.42 -1.17 4.64
CA MET A 47 8.19 -0.56 5.95
C MET A 47 7.91 0.92 5.82
N PHE A 48 6.85 1.37 6.48
CA PHE A 48 6.47 2.77 6.62
C PHE A 48 6.66 3.19 8.07
N ASN A 49 7.51 4.17 8.29
CA ASN A 49 7.77 4.71 9.62
C ASN A 49 7.25 6.15 9.71
N LEU A 50 6.13 6.34 10.42
CA LEU A 50 5.52 7.66 10.54
C LEU A 50 6.29 8.57 11.50
N ASN A 51 7.13 8.02 12.39
CA ASN A 51 7.89 8.83 13.36
C ASN A 51 8.93 9.70 12.65
N ASN A 52 9.58 9.17 11.61
CA ASN A 52 10.58 9.88 10.82
C ASN A 52 10.19 10.06 9.34
N GLN A 53 8.98 9.66 8.96
CA GLN A 53 8.42 9.79 7.61
C GLN A 53 9.28 9.11 6.53
N THR A 54 9.79 7.92 6.85
CA THR A 54 10.63 7.14 5.92
C THR A 54 9.91 5.90 5.41
N ILE A 55 10.22 5.55 4.17
CA ILE A 55 9.90 4.28 3.54
C ILE A 55 11.18 3.46 3.52
N THR A 56 11.08 2.17 3.82
CA THR A 56 12.15 1.21 3.60
C THR A 56 11.64 0.08 2.72
N ILE A 57 12.29 -0.13 1.59
CA ILE A 57 11.99 -1.24 0.68
C ILE A 57 13.13 -2.23 0.78
N ILE A 58 12.81 -3.49 1.00
CA ILE A 58 13.77 -4.56 1.19
C ILE A 58 13.48 -5.64 0.16
N SER A 59 14.52 -6.11 -0.52
CA SER A 59 14.48 -7.35 -1.29
C SER A 59 15.19 -8.44 -0.50
N PRO A 60 14.45 -9.36 0.16
CA PRO A 60 15.05 -10.49 0.87
C PRO A 60 15.90 -11.38 -0.04
N VAL A 61 15.47 -11.57 -1.29
CA VAL A 61 16.16 -12.38 -2.29
C VAL A 61 17.53 -11.80 -2.63
N LYS A 62 17.61 -10.49 -2.86
CA LYS A 62 18.86 -9.80 -3.21
C LYS A 62 19.71 -9.43 -1.98
N LYS A 63 19.17 -9.55 -0.76
CA LYS A 63 19.78 -9.06 0.49
C LYS A 63 20.18 -7.58 0.43
N VAL A 64 19.31 -6.78 -0.15
CA VAL A 64 19.50 -5.33 -0.26
C VAL A 64 18.29 -4.59 0.25
N TYR A 65 18.50 -3.33 0.64
CA TYR A 65 17.42 -2.44 1.03
C TYR A 65 17.70 -1.01 0.59
N TRP A 66 16.64 -0.23 0.49
CA TRP A 66 16.64 1.20 0.26
C TRP A 66 15.83 1.84 1.36
N THR A 67 16.22 3.04 1.78
CA THR A 67 15.46 3.82 2.75
C THR A 67 15.64 5.30 2.50
N GLY A 68 14.52 6.02 2.51
CA GLY A 68 14.43 7.44 2.24
C GLY A 68 13.02 7.97 2.49
N GLN A 69 12.81 9.27 2.28
CA GLN A 69 11.48 9.89 2.31
C GLN A 69 10.78 9.74 0.95
N VAL A 70 9.48 10.07 0.88
CA VAL A 70 8.72 10.07 -0.38
C VAL A 70 9.38 10.98 -1.43
N ALA A 71 9.95 12.11 -1.02
CA ALA A 71 10.65 13.02 -1.92
C ALA A 71 11.93 12.38 -2.51
N ASP A 72 12.67 11.62 -1.71
CA ASP A 72 13.85 10.88 -2.17
C ASP A 72 13.45 9.82 -3.19
N TYR A 73 12.37 9.07 -2.92
CA TYR A 73 11.81 8.09 -3.83
C TYR A 73 11.44 8.70 -5.18
N LYS A 74 10.62 9.78 -5.18
CA LYS A 74 10.20 10.46 -6.42
C LYS A 74 11.40 10.98 -7.21
N LYS A 75 12.42 11.50 -6.53
CA LYS A 75 13.65 11.99 -7.17
C LYS A 75 14.44 10.85 -7.81
N GLU A 76 14.75 9.79 -7.07
CA GLU A 76 15.55 8.67 -7.57
C GLU A 76 14.88 7.95 -8.75
N ILE A 77 13.55 7.74 -8.71
CA ILE A 77 12.83 7.16 -9.84
C ILE A 77 12.89 8.08 -11.07
N LYS A 78 12.70 9.40 -10.90
CA LYS A 78 12.81 10.34 -12.02
C LYS A 78 14.22 10.40 -12.61
N ASP A 79 15.24 10.39 -11.76
CA ASP A 79 16.65 10.36 -12.20
C ASP A 79 16.92 9.09 -13.01
N ALA A 80 16.44 7.92 -12.53
CA ALA A 80 16.57 6.65 -13.25
C ALA A 80 15.81 6.64 -14.59
N MET A 81 14.58 7.18 -14.62
CA MET A 81 13.80 7.33 -15.84
C MET A 81 14.47 8.25 -16.87
N GLN A 82 15.08 9.34 -16.40
CA GLN A 82 15.84 10.26 -17.26
C GLN A 82 17.05 9.56 -17.87
N GLU A 83 17.82 8.80 -17.08
CA GLU A 83 18.96 8.01 -17.57
C GLU A 83 18.52 6.94 -18.60
N ALA A 84 17.43 6.22 -18.31
CA ALA A 84 16.87 5.23 -19.22
C ALA A 84 16.38 5.87 -20.53
N MET A 85 15.74 7.04 -20.47
CA MET A 85 15.32 7.81 -21.64
C MET A 85 16.54 8.18 -22.50
N GLU A 86 17.60 8.72 -21.89
CA GLU A 86 18.81 9.12 -22.60
C GLU A 86 19.48 7.94 -23.29
N GLU A 87 19.50 6.77 -22.65
CA GLU A 87 20.05 5.56 -23.23
C GLU A 87 19.20 5.03 -24.41
N GLN A 88 17.87 5.04 -24.28
CA GLN A 88 16.98 4.68 -25.40
C GLN A 88 17.14 5.66 -26.58
N LEU A 89 17.28 6.95 -26.32
CA LEU A 89 17.45 7.97 -27.36
C LEU A 89 18.75 7.82 -28.16
N LYS A 90 19.82 7.27 -27.56
CA LYS A 90 21.07 6.98 -28.28
C LYS A 90 20.88 5.93 -29.37
N ASN A 91 20.00 4.96 -29.12
CA ASN A 91 19.77 3.81 -30.00
C ASN A 91 18.53 3.97 -30.89
N ALA A 92 17.71 5.00 -30.66
CA ALA A 92 16.48 5.25 -31.40
C ALA A 92 16.71 5.93 -32.76
N ARG A 93 15.85 5.59 -33.73
CA ARG A 93 15.77 6.31 -35.01
C ARG A 93 15.21 7.71 -34.80
N GLU A 94 15.59 8.68 -35.64
CA GLU A 94 15.18 10.08 -35.50
C GLU A 94 13.67 10.27 -35.40
N GLU A 95 12.90 9.51 -36.19
CA GLU A 95 11.43 9.55 -36.17
C GLU A 95 10.81 9.05 -34.84
N GLN A 96 11.56 8.29 -34.04
CA GLN A 96 11.10 7.74 -32.75
C GLN A 96 11.51 8.61 -31.56
N LYS A 97 12.53 9.47 -31.70
CA LYS A 97 13.10 10.24 -30.58
C LYS A 97 12.08 11.14 -29.90
N GLU A 98 11.23 11.82 -30.67
CA GLU A 98 10.22 12.71 -30.11
C GLU A 98 9.12 11.93 -29.36
N MET A 99 8.74 10.76 -29.88
CA MET A 99 7.81 9.87 -29.20
C MET A 99 8.37 9.38 -27.86
N ILE A 100 9.64 8.97 -27.83
CA ILE A 100 10.33 8.53 -26.61
C ILE A 100 10.38 9.66 -25.57
N ARG A 101 10.79 10.87 -25.96
CA ARG A 101 10.80 12.03 -25.06
C ARG A 101 9.43 12.30 -24.47
N LYS A 102 8.39 12.31 -25.31
CA LYS A 102 7.02 12.54 -24.87
C LYS A 102 6.55 11.46 -23.89
N MET A 103 6.92 10.21 -24.15
CA MET A 103 6.54 9.09 -23.29
C MET A 103 7.15 9.22 -21.89
N TYR A 104 8.47 9.35 -21.81
CA TYR A 104 9.17 9.48 -20.52
C TYR A 104 8.78 10.75 -19.78
N LYS A 105 8.54 11.86 -20.49
CA LYS A 105 8.02 13.07 -19.87
C LYS A 105 6.64 12.83 -19.23
N GLY A 106 5.75 12.11 -19.92
CA GLY A 106 4.44 11.72 -19.35
C GLY A 106 4.57 10.84 -18.11
N MET A 107 5.49 9.87 -18.12
CA MET A 107 5.78 9.01 -16.96
C MET A 107 6.38 9.81 -15.79
N MET A 108 7.30 10.74 -16.04
CA MET A 108 7.84 11.59 -14.99
C MET A 108 6.79 12.55 -14.41
N GLU A 109 5.91 13.10 -15.25
CA GLU A 109 4.78 13.92 -14.80
C GLU A 109 3.79 13.12 -13.93
N SER A 110 3.63 11.81 -14.18
CA SER A 110 2.77 10.95 -13.36
C SER A 110 3.35 10.60 -12.00
N ILE A 111 4.68 10.63 -11.85
CA ILE A 111 5.33 10.52 -10.52
C ILE A 111 5.02 11.75 -9.66
N ASP A 112 5.01 12.94 -10.28
CA ASP A 112 4.74 14.18 -9.57
C ASP A 112 3.26 14.35 -9.23
N ASN A 113 2.36 13.84 -10.10
CA ASN A 113 0.91 13.96 -9.94
C ASN A 113 0.21 12.62 -10.24
N PRO A 114 0.36 11.60 -9.38
CA PRO A 114 -0.21 10.28 -9.64
C PRO A 114 -1.72 10.31 -9.84
N SER A 115 -2.45 11.16 -9.11
CA SER A 115 -3.90 11.36 -9.23
C SER A 115 -4.36 11.79 -10.63
N LYS A 116 -3.54 12.53 -11.38
CA LYS A 116 -3.85 12.94 -12.77
C LYS A 116 -3.84 11.76 -13.75
N PHE A 117 -3.14 10.67 -13.42
CA PHE A 117 -2.88 9.56 -14.34
C PHE A 117 -3.40 8.20 -13.86
N ALA A 118 -3.79 8.07 -12.58
CA ALA A 118 -4.28 6.81 -11.98
C ALA A 118 -5.75 6.47 -12.28
N GLY A 119 -6.39 7.17 -13.22
CA GLY A 119 -7.84 7.14 -13.38
C GLY A 119 -8.48 8.13 -12.43
N GLU A 120 -9.25 9.06 -12.99
CA GLU A 120 -9.65 10.32 -12.38
C GLU A 120 -10.24 10.13 -10.98
N GLU A 121 -9.54 10.62 -9.95
CA GLU A 121 -10.23 11.17 -8.79
C GLU A 121 -11.11 12.29 -9.36
N PRO A 122 -12.44 12.13 -9.38
CA PRO A 122 -13.30 13.18 -9.90
C PRO A 122 -13.19 14.41 -9.00
N GLU A 123 -13.21 15.61 -9.59
CA GLU A 123 -13.11 16.88 -8.84
C GLU A 123 -14.12 16.95 -7.68
N ASP A 124 -15.31 16.36 -7.89
CA ASP A 124 -16.31 16.13 -6.87
C ASP A 124 -16.84 14.69 -6.99
N TYR A 125 -16.97 14.01 -5.84
CA TYR A 125 -17.72 12.77 -5.73
C TYR A 125 -18.48 12.69 -4.42
N ASP A 126 -19.54 11.88 -4.43
CA ASP A 126 -20.27 11.51 -3.23
C ASP A 126 -19.77 10.14 -2.73
N LEU A 127 -19.17 10.14 -1.53
CA LEU A 127 -18.74 8.92 -0.83
C LEU A 127 -19.75 8.57 0.26
N GLN A 128 -20.38 7.41 0.12
CA GLN A 128 -21.31 6.87 1.12
C GLN A 128 -20.76 5.58 1.70
N ILE A 129 -20.77 5.49 3.03
CA ILE A 129 -20.34 4.31 3.79
C ILE A 129 -21.48 3.88 4.70
N GLU A 130 -22.10 2.75 4.40
CA GLU A 130 -23.30 2.28 5.07
C GLU A 130 -23.06 0.95 5.78
N LYS A 131 -23.39 0.88 7.07
CA LYS A 131 -23.38 -0.39 7.81
C LYS A 131 -24.57 -1.23 7.36
N THR A 132 -24.34 -2.48 6.97
CA THR A 132 -25.42 -3.40 6.60
C THR A 132 -25.92 -4.18 7.83
N GLY A 133 -26.93 -5.03 7.63
CA GLY A 133 -27.39 -5.97 8.66
C GLY A 133 -26.50 -7.20 8.82
N ASP A 134 -25.55 -7.41 7.91
CA ASP A 134 -24.76 -8.64 7.85
C ASP A 134 -23.59 -8.62 8.82
N LYS A 135 -23.28 -9.80 9.35
CA LYS A 135 -22.16 -10.03 10.25
C LYS A 135 -21.54 -11.39 9.98
N GLU A 136 -20.24 -11.47 10.14
CA GLU A 136 -19.47 -12.69 9.90
C GLU A 136 -18.42 -12.85 11.00
N ARG A 137 -18.02 -14.10 11.27
CA ARG A 137 -16.89 -14.37 12.15
C ARG A 137 -15.68 -14.71 11.30
N ILE A 138 -14.67 -13.84 11.28
CA ILE A 138 -13.45 -13.95 10.48
C ILE A 138 -12.26 -13.92 11.43
N ALA A 139 -11.29 -14.82 11.25
CA ALA A 139 -10.16 -15.00 12.18
C ALA A 139 -10.59 -15.06 13.67
N GLY A 140 -11.73 -15.70 13.96
CA GLY A 140 -12.29 -15.82 15.32
C GLY A 140 -13.02 -14.58 15.84
N ARG A 141 -12.98 -13.44 15.14
CA ARG A 141 -13.55 -12.15 15.57
C ARG A 141 -14.84 -11.84 14.85
N MET A 142 -15.75 -11.14 15.52
CA MET A 142 -16.99 -10.69 14.87
C MET A 142 -16.71 -9.43 14.06
N ALA A 143 -17.18 -9.41 12.82
CA ALA A 143 -17.10 -8.26 11.94
C ALA A 143 -18.47 -7.92 11.36
N HIS A 144 -18.72 -6.63 11.19
CA HIS A 144 -19.94 -6.11 10.57
C HIS A 144 -19.63 -5.69 9.14
N LYS A 145 -20.51 -6.05 8.21
CA LYS A 145 -20.36 -5.64 6.81
C LYS A 145 -20.77 -4.18 6.63
N TYR A 146 -19.99 -3.49 5.80
CA TYR A 146 -20.24 -2.14 5.32
C TYR A 146 -20.21 -2.17 3.78
N SER A 147 -21.05 -1.34 3.18
CA SER A 147 -21.01 -1.04 1.75
C SER A 147 -20.42 0.36 1.57
N ILE A 148 -19.39 0.47 0.74
CA ILE A 148 -18.74 1.72 0.37
C ILE A 148 -19.07 1.97 -1.08
N SER A 149 -19.76 3.08 -1.35
CA SER A 149 -20.15 3.47 -2.69
C SER A 149 -19.66 4.86 -3.04
N VAL A 150 -19.29 5.03 -4.30
CA VAL A 150 -18.87 6.31 -4.88
C VAL A 150 -19.83 6.64 -6.01
N ASN A 151 -20.48 7.80 -5.93
CA ASN A 151 -21.51 8.23 -6.87
C ASN A 151 -22.61 7.18 -7.08
N GLY A 152 -23.00 6.50 -5.98
CA GLY A 152 -24.03 5.45 -5.97
C GLY A 152 -23.60 4.08 -6.50
N ALA A 153 -22.36 3.94 -7.01
CA ALA A 153 -21.81 2.65 -7.42
C ALA A 153 -20.98 2.04 -6.29
N ILE A 154 -21.26 0.79 -5.91
CA ILE A 154 -20.48 0.06 -4.90
C ILE A 154 -19.04 -0.11 -5.42
N LYS A 155 -18.07 0.25 -4.58
CA LYS A 155 -16.64 0.14 -4.84
C LYS A 155 -15.94 -0.84 -3.91
N GLU A 156 -16.43 -0.95 -2.68
CA GLU A 156 -15.89 -1.86 -1.68
C GLU A 156 -17.02 -2.39 -0.79
N GLU A 157 -16.96 -3.67 -0.47
CA GLU A 157 -17.67 -4.25 0.67
C GLU A 157 -16.64 -4.64 1.74
N ALA A 158 -16.78 -4.12 2.95
CA ALA A 158 -15.80 -4.31 4.01
C ALA A 158 -16.43 -4.92 5.27
N TRP A 159 -15.83 -5.97 5.82
CA TRP A 159 -16.22 -6.56 7.10
C TRP A 159 -15.31 -6.02 8.19
N LEU A 160 -15.78 -5.02 8.91
CA LEU A 160 -15.01 -4.31 9.92
C LEU A 160 -15.22 -4.93 11.31
N SER A 161 -14.12 -5.21 12.02
CA SER A 161 -14.18 -5.53 13.44
C SER A 161 -13.92 -4.27 14.29
N GLU A 162 -14.98 -3.76 14.92
CA GLU A 162 -14.93 -2.51 15.70
C GLU A 162 -14.25 -2.66 17.09
N SER A 163 -14.12 -3.90 17.57
CA SER A 163 -13.45 -4.21 18.84
C SER A 163 -11.93 -4.20 18.74
N ASP A 164 -11.41 -4.46 17.55
CA ASP A 164 -9.98 -4.64 17.30
C ASP A 164 -9.45 -3.39 16.61
N ARG A 165 -8.50 -2.73 17.27
CA ARG A 165 -8.06 -1.37 16.91
C ARG A 165 -6.56 -1.28 16.64
N PRO A 166 -6.05 -1.90 15.56
CA PRO A 166 -4.65 -1.74 15.17
C PRO A 166 -4.24 -0.29 14.89
N HIS A 167 -5.19 0.57 14.56
CA HIS A 167 -4.94 2.01 14.43
C HIS A 167 -4.50 2.69 15.73
N GLU A 168 -4.70 2.08 16.90
CA GLU A 168 -4.13 2.60 18.16
C GLU A 168 -2.59 2.50 18.18
N GLU A 169 -2.02 1.55 17.42
CA GLU A 169 -0.57 1.38 17.25
C GLU A 169 -0.05 2.12 16.00
N PHE A 170 -0.94 2.60 15.12
CA PHE A 170 -0.59 3.17 13.83
C PHE A 170 -1.57 4.27 13.39
N ASP A 171 -1.10 5.51 13.34
CA ASP A 171 -1.90 6.65 12.92
C ASP A 171 -2.21 6.61 11.41
N ILE A 172 -3.38 6.07 11.07
CA ILE A 172 -3.84 5.92 9.69
C ILE A 172 -4.05 7.26 8.98
N GLY A 173 -4.43 8.32 9.71
CA GLY A 173 -4.60 9.64 9.11
C GLY A 173 -3.24 10.20 8.68
N LYS A 174 -2.27 10.17 9.60
CA LYS A 174 -0.89 10.55 9.30
C LYS A 174 -0.26 9.68 8.21
N PHE A 175 -0.63 8.41 8.11
CA PHE A 175 -0.17 7.53 7.03
C PHE A 175 -0.60 8.04 5.67
N TYR A 176 -1.89 8.31 5.47
CA TYR A 176 -2.37 8.84 4.20
C TYR A 176 -1.83 10.25 3.91
N ASP A 177 -1.70 11.11 4.93
CA ASP A 177 -1.11 12.44 4.77
C ASP A 177 0.36 12.40 4.27
N VAL A 178 1.13 11.42 4.73
CA VAL A 178 2.57 11.33 4.42
C VAL A 178 2.84 10.45 3.20
N PHE A 179 2.12 9.34 3.07
CA PHE A 179 2.40 8.27 2.12
C PHE A 179 1.28 8.04 1.09
N GLY A 180 0.16 8.76 1.14
CA GLY A 180 -0.98 8.57 0.22
C GLY A 180 -0.60 8.71 -1.26
N ASP A 181 0.29 9.66 -1.58
CA ASP A 181 0.86 9.80 -2.93
C ASP A 181 1.64 8.54 -3.35
N PHE A 182 2.43 7.97 -2.44
CA PHE A 182 3.25 6.80 -2.71
C PHE A 182 2.38 5.56 -2.93
N THR A 183 1.38 5.33 -2.07
CA THR A 183 0.45 4.19 -2.23
C THR A 183 -0.42 4.33 -3.47
N SER A 184 -0.83 5.56 -3.81
CA SER A 184 -1.57 5.83 -5.05
C SER A 184 -0.71 5.56 -6.29
N GLN A 185 0.55 5.99 -6.28
CA GLN A 185 1.49 5.70 -7.36
C GLN A 185 1.74 4.19 -7.50
N ALA A 186 1.85 3.48 -6.39
CA ALA A 186 1.99 2.02 -6.37
C ALA A 186 0.69 1.28 -6.78
N SER A 187 -0.40 2.01 -7.04
CA SER A 187 -1.72 1.46 -7.36
C SER A 187 -2.26 0.51 -6.27
N THR A 188 -1.80 0.71 -5.02
CA THR A 188 -2.22 -0.09 -3.86
C THR A 188 -3.38 0.57 -3.08
N SER A 189 -3.82 1.75 -3.50
CA SER A 189 -4.95 2.47 -2.90
C SER A 189 -5.85 3.10 -3.95
N ALA A 190 -7.17 3.03 -3.74
CA ALA A 190 -8.14 3.74 -4.56
C ALA A 190 -8.32 5.19 -4.08
N PHE A 191 -8.64 6.12 -4.97
CA PHE A 191 -8.71 7.56 -4.65
C PHE A 191 -9.63 7.87 -3.45
N TYR A 192 -10.78 7.18 -3.34
CA TYR A 192 -11.75 7.43 -2.27
C TYR A 192 -11.24 7.03 -0.88
N GLN A 193 -10.17 6.25 -0.78
CA GLN A 193 -9.57 5.84 0.49
C GLN A 193 -8.82 6.99 1.19
N ASN A 194 -8.45 8.03 0.43
CA ASN A 194 -7.86 9.27 0.95
C ASN A 194 -8.93 10.26 1.47
N HIS A 195 -10.22 10.00 1.22
CA HIS A 195 -11.30 10.88 1.67
C HIS A 195 -11.46 10.86 3.20
N GLU A 196 -11.73 12.01 3.82
CA GLU A 196 -11.89 12.13 5.28
C GLU A 196 -12.90 11.14 5.87
N ASN A 197 -14.07 10.99 5.23
CA ASN A 197 -15.09 9.99 5.63
C ASN A 197 -14.57 8.55 5.62
N TYR A 198 -13.70 8.18 4.68
CA TYR A 198 -13.09 6.85 4.66
C TYR A 198 -12.06 6.72 5.78
N ILE A 199 -11.22 7.73 6.00
CA ILE A 199 -10.26 7.75 7.10
C ILE A 199 -10.96 7.61 8.46
N GLU A 200 -12.06 8.34 8.68
CA GLU A 200 -12.87 8.22 9.90
C GLU A 200 -13.58 6.86 10.01
N PHE A 201 -13.97 6.25 8.88
CA PHE A 201 -14.46 4.88 8.86
C PHE A 201 -13.36 3.87 9.25
N ALA A 202 -12.16 3.99 8.68
CA ALA A 202 -11.02 3.12 8.99
C ALA A 202 -10.56 3.24 10.45
N LYS A 203 -10.79 4.39 11.11
CA LYS A 203 -10.56 4.54 12.56
C LYS A 203 -11.56 3.78 13.43
N LYS A 204 -12.68 3.26 12.89
CA LYS A 204 -13.65 2.50 13.70
C LYS A 204 -13.17 1.10 14.06
N GLY A 205 -12.25 0.52 13.29
CA GLY A 205 -11.81 -0.86 13.46
C GLY A 205 -10.88 -1.31 12.35
N PHE A 206 -10.58 -2.61 12.27
CA PHE A 206 -9.79 -3.18 11.18
C PHE A 206 -10.67 -3.99 10.21
N PRO A 207 -10.51 -3.84 8.89
CA PRO A 207 -11.20 -4.68 7.93
C PRO A 207 -10.63 -6.10 8.00
N LEU A 208 -11.45 -7.07 8.38
CA LEU A 208 -11.07 -8.49 8.39
C LEU A 208 -11.29 -9.15 7.04
N LYS A 209 -12.10 -8.54 6.19
CA LYS A 209 -12.33 -8.96 4.81
C LYS A 209 -12.78 -7.76 4.00
N SER A 210 -12.34 -7.68 2.76
CA SER A 210 -12.80 -6.69 1.80
C SER A 210 -13.01 -7.31 0.43
N ILE A 211 -14.04 -6.87 -0.28
CA ILE A 211 -14.25 -7.15 -1.70
C ILE A 211 -14.17 -5.81 -2.42
N ASN A 212 -13.17 -5.63 -3.26
CA ASN A 212 -12.95 -4.41 -4.04
C ASN A 212 -13.37 -4.62 -5.49
N TYR A 213 -14.18 -3.71 -6.03
CA TYR A 213 -14.77 -3.83 -7.37
C TYR A 213 -14.05 -2.93 -8.39
N TYR A 214 -13.37 -3.55 -9.34
CA TYR A 214 -12.58 -2.89 -10.38
C TYR A 214 -13.15 -3.15 -11.77
N GLY A 215 -14.30 -2.52 -12.10
CA GLY A 215 -14.77 -2.30 -13.48
C GLY A 215 -14.66 -3.46 -14.49
N GLY A 216 -14.69 -4.72 -14.03
CA GLY A 216 -14.31 -5.89 -14.83
C GLY A 216 -13.83 -7.08 -14.02
N TYR A 217 -13.29 -6.86 -12.82
CA TYR A 217 -12.92 -7.92 -11.87
C TYR A 217 -13.15 -7.48 -10.42
N GLU A 218 -13.07 -8.43 -9.50
CA GLU A 218 -13.22 -8.22 -8.05
C GLU A 218 -12.03 -8.82 -7.33
N SER A 219 -11.40 -8.04 -6.45
CA SER A 219 -10.29 -8.51 -5.62
C SER A 219 -10.76 -8.69 -4.18
N ILE A 220 -10.48 -9.87 -3.62
CA ILE A 220 -10.89 -10.26 -2.28
C ILE A 220 -9.64 -10.28 -1.40
N SER A 221 -9.68 -9.58 -0.27
CA SER A 221 -8.72 -9.75 0.83
C SER A 221 -9.43 -10.33 2.06
N GLU A 222 -8.80 -11.27 2.73
CA GLU A 222 -9.29 -11.87 3.97
C GLU A 222 -8.16 -12.07 4.99
N VAL A 223 -8.40 -11.61 6.22
CA VAL A 223 -7.52 -11.83 7.36
C VAL A 223 -7.68 -13.26 7.86
N THR A 224 -6.57 -14.00 7.87
CA THR A 224 -6.51 -15.38 8.35
C THR A 224 -5.97 -15.46 9.78
N ASN A 225 -5.15 -14.49 10.20
CA ASN A 225 -4.67 -14.36 11.58
C ASN A 225 -4.64 -12.89 12.04
N LEU A 226 -5.02 -12.64 13.29
CA LEU A 226 -4.99 -11.29 13.90
C LEU A 226 -4.68 -11.39 15.39
N GLU A 227 -3.43 -11.11 15.75
CA GLU A 227 -2.90 -11.31 17.10
C GLU A 227 -2.14 -10.08 17.62
N LYS A 228 -2.15 -9.92 18.95
CA LYS A 228 -1.30 -8.95 19.64
C LYS A 228 -0.04 -9.64 20.13
N GLU A 229 1.11 -9.10 19.75
CA GLU A 229 2.40 -9.66 20.11
C GLU A 229 3.37 -8.58 20.57
N ASN A 230 4.24 -8.93 21.53
CA ASN A 230 5.35 -8.06 21.89
C ASN A 230 6.49 -8.31 20.90
N MET A 231 6.73 -7.34 20.02
CA MET A 231 7.80 -7.42 19.03
C MET A 231 9.00 -6.59 19.47
N ASP A 232 10.20 -7.12 19.26
CA ASP A 232 11.43 -6.35 19.47
C ASP A 232 11.53 -5.23 18.43
N ALA A 233 12.08 -4.08 18.81
CA ALA A 233 12.33 -2.99 17.88
C ALA A 233 13.23 -3.39 16.70
N SER A 234 14.05 -4.43 16.86
CA SER A 234 14.86 -5.01 15.77
C SER A 234 14.02 -5.55 14.62
N GLU A 235 12.78 -5.97 14.85
CA GLU A 235 11.87 -6.46 13.80
C GLU A 235 11.56 -5.39 12.74
N PHE A 236 11.69 -4.12 13.11
CA PHE A 236 11.41 -2.97 12.26
C PHE A 236 12.68 -2.33 11.68
N ASN A 237 13.81 -3.03 11.73
CA ASN A 237 15.06 -2.63 11.09
C ASN A 237 15.37 -3.57 9.90
N PRO A 238 16.02 -3.06 8.83
CA PRO A 238 16.65 -3.93 7.85
C PRO A 238 17.60 -4.92 8.54
N PRO A 239 17.65 -6.19 8.11
CA PRO A 239 18.59 -7.15 8.67
C PRO A 239 20.03 -6.65 8.54
N ALA A 240 20.85 -6.89 9.56
CA ALA A 240 22.20 -6.34 9.64
C ALA A 240 23.15 -6.82 8.52
N ASP A 241 22.85 -7.97 7.90
CA ASP A 241 23.61 -8.52 6.78
C ASP A 241 23.16 -7.98 5.41
N PHE A 242 22.17 -7.08 5.36
CA PHE A 242 21.68 -6.49 4.11
C PHE A 242 22.43 -5.23 3.75
N LYS A 243 22.62 -5.00 2.44
CA LYS A 243 23.32 -3.82 1.92
C LYS A 243 22.32 -2.72 1.57
N LYS A 244 22.60 -1.47 1.99
CA LYS A 244 21.88 -0.30 1.47
C LYS A 244 22.27 -0.03 0.02
N VAL A 245 21.27 0.14 -0.85
CA VAL A 245 21.44 0.39 -2.30
C VAL A 245 20.48 1.49 -2.79
N SER A 246 20.57 1.89 -4.06
CA SER A 246 19.59 2.77 -4.73
C SER A 246 18.30 2.01 -5.09
N LEU A 247 17.22 2.74 -5.41
CA LEU A 247 15.98 2.10 -5.88
C LEU A 247 16.17 1.26 -7.15
N VAL A 248 17.05 1.69 -8.06
CA VAL A 248 17.37 0.95 -9.30
C VAL A 248 17.97 -0.42 -8.97
N GLU A 249 18.87 -0.49 -7.99
CA GLU A 249 19.52 -1.75 -7.59
C GLU A 249 18.55 -2.73 -6.88
N ILE A 250 17.48 -2.23 -6.26
CA ILE A 250 16.41 -3.11 -5.73
C ILE A 250 15.67 -3.80 -6.87
N GLY A 251 15.52 -3.15 -8.02
CA GLY A 251 14.83 -3.67 -9.19
C GLY A 251 13.31 -3.53 -9.08
N LEU A 252 12.82 -2.28 -9.12
CA LEU A 252 11.43 -1.99 -9.55
C LEU A 252 11.29 -2.12 -11.09
N GLU A 253 12.18 -2.86 -11.74
CA GLU A 253 12.09 -3.15 -13.18
C GLU A 253 11.04 -4.23 -13.43
N GLU A 254 10.31 -4.02 -14.52
CA GLU A 254 9.07 -4.67 -14.93
C GLU A 254 9.12 -6.20 -14.90
N GLN A 255 7.98 -6.81 -14.61
CA GLN A 255 7.69 -8.20 -14.96
C GLN A 255 7.93 -8.37 -16.47
N GLU A 256 8.76 -9.35 -16.84
CA GLU A 256 8.98 -9.77 -18.24
C GLU A 256 7.69 -10.18 -18.96
#